data_AF-A0AAP8LAM0-F1
#
_entry.id   AF-A0AAP8LAM0-F1
#
_cell.length_a   1.000
_cell.length_b   1.000
_cell.length_c   1.000
_cell.angle_alpha   90.00
_cell.angle_beta   90.00
_cell.angle_gamma   90.00
#
_symmetry.space_group_name_H-M   'P 1'
#
loop_
_entity.id
_entity.type
_entity.pdbx_description
1 polymer ?
#
loop_
_entity_poly.entity_id
_entity_poly.type
_entity_poly.pdbx_seq_one_letter_code
_entity_poly.pdbx_strand_id
1 'polypeptide(L)'
;GALAGCSNGDSDDDDNTPAPAPAPDLTTQLRKNVKTLVVIFAENRSFNNLFSNFPGVEKPLSALTAADYTQKDRDGTTLSVLPPVWGGMVPTSQQANHVTYQVAENAPYMNNLPNAPFDLLGPQGEPLPQGVVTRDLWHV
;
A
#
# COMPACT_ATOMS: atom_id res chain seq x y z
N GLY A 1 -14.81 4.10 -17.97
CA GLY A 1 -15.00 5.24 -18.87
C GLY A 1 -16.31 5.10 -19.59
N ALA A 2 -17.16 6.13 -19.51
CA ALA A 2 -18.20 6.43 -20.49
C ALA A 2 -18.63 7.88 -20.23
N LEU A 3 -18.29 8.76 -21.18
CA LEU A 3 -18.80 10.12 -21.27
C LEU A 3 -20.12 10.04 -22.04
N ALA A 4 -21.19 10.69 -21.57
CA ALA A 4 -22.41 10.88 -22.36
C ALA A 4 -22.75 12.38 -22.37
N GLY A 5 -22.76 12.94 -23.58
CA GLY A 5 -22.95 14.37 -23.84
C GLY A 5 -24.40 14.80 -23.91
N CYS A 6 -24.60 16.12 -23.84
CA CYS A 6 -25.90 16.78 -23.93
C CYS A 6 -26.42 16.82 -25.38
N SER A 7 -27.71 16.63 -25.58
CA SER A 7 -28.45 17.19 -26.72
C SER A 7 -29.85 17.65 -26.29
N ASN A 8 -30.12 18.95 -26.44
CA ASN A 8 -31.47 19.51 -26.39
C ASN A 8 -32.19 19.18 -27.70
N GLY A 9 -33.34 18.51 -27.61
CA GLY A 9 -34.29 18.30 -28.71
C GLY A 9 -35.69 18.21 -28.11
N ASP A 10 -36.60 19.03 -28.64
CA ASP A 10 -37.94 19.29 -28.14
C ASP A 10 -38.91 18.12 -28.43
N SER A 11 -39.75 17.83 -27.43
CA SER A 11 -41.07 17.15 -27.38
C SER A 11 -41.54 16.20 -28.50
N ASP A 12 -41.82 14.93 -28.14
CA ASP A 12 -43.19 14.35 -28.09
C ASP A 12 -43.19 12.88 -27.60
N ASP A 13 -44.31 12.48 -27.00
CA ASP A 13 -44.54 11.37 -26.05
C ASP A 13 -44.27 9.91 -26.52
N ASP A 14 -43.63 9.13 -25.64
CA ASP A 14 -43.95 7.72 -25.24
C ASP A 14 -42.69 7.00 -24.67
N ASP A 15 -42.02 7.58 -23.67
CA ASP A 15 -40.94 6.89 -22.97
C ASP A 15 -41.46 6.22 -21.69
N ASN A 16 -42.12 5.07 -21.86
CA ASN A 16 -42.40 4.15 -20.75
C ASN A 16 -41.14 3.31 -20.41
N THR A 17 -39.97 3.93 -20.32
CA THR A 17 -38.79 3.30 -19.74
C THR A 17 -38.98 3.30 -18.22
N PRO A 18 -39.06 2.12 -17.56
CA PRO A 18 -39.19 2.07 -16.12
C PRO A 18 -38.05 2.85 -15.48
N ALA A 19 -38.40 3.80 -14.60
CA ALA A 19 -37.41 4.51 -13.80
C ALA A 19 -36.42 3.50 -13.21
N PRO A 20 -35.09 3.73 -13.29
CA PRO A 20 -34.11 2.80 -12.77
C PRO A 20 -34.48 2.45 -11.34
N ALA A 21 -34.52 1.15 -11.02
CA ALA A 21 -34.85 0.70 -9.69
C ALA A 21 -33.96 1.45 -8.67
N PRO A 22 -34.53 1.96 -7.56
CA PRO A 22 -33.75 2.67 -6.58
C PRO A 22 -32.61 1.78 -6.11
N ALA A 23 -31.41 2.37 -6.01
CA ALA A 23 -30.24 1.63 -5.57
C ALA A 23 -30.55 0.93 -4.23
N PRO A 24 -30.09 -0.32 -4.05
CA PRO A 24 -30.41 -1.08 -2.85
C PRO A 24 -29.98 -0.30 -1.59
N ASP A 25 -30.84 -0.29 -0.56
CA ASP A 25 -30.47 0.25 0.74
C ASP A 25 -29.45 -0.68 1.42
N LEU A 26 -28.19 -0.44 1.10
CA LEU A 26 -27.04 -1.18 1.61
C LEU A 26 -26.93 -1.04 3.14
N THR A 27 -27.34 0.09 3.71
CA THR A 27 -27.22 0.34 5.15
C THR A 27 -28.16 -0.57 5.93
N THR A 28 -29.43 -0.66 5.53
CA THR A 28 -30.42 -1.55 6.18
C THR A 28 -30.01 -3.01 6.04
N GLN A 29 -29.53 -3.41 4.86
CA GLN A 29 -29.06 -4.78 4.64
C GLN A 29 -27.83 -5.13 5.47
N LEU A 30 -26.85 -4.22 5.57
CA LEU A 30 -25.65 -4.44 6.38
C LEU A 30 -26.01 -4.65 7.85
N ARG A 31 -26.86 -3.79 8.42
CA ARG A 31 -27.34 -3.91 9.82
C ARG A 31 -28.15 -5.18 10.06
N LYS A 32 -28.96 -5.60 9.07
CA LYS A 32 -29.75 -6.83 9.17
C LYS A 32 -28.88 -8.09 9.15
N ASN A 33 -27.82 -8.12 8.34
CA ASN A 33 -27.09 -9.36 8.05
C ASN A 33 -25.73 -9.48 8.76
N VAL A 34 -25.04 -8.38 9.07
CA VAL A 34 -23.76 -8.39 9.79
C VAL A 34 -24.01 -8.19 11.27
N LYS A 35 -23.72 -9.21 12.09
CA LYS A 35 -23.94 -9.19 13.55
C LYS A 35 -22.67 -9.04 14.38
N THR A 36 -21.54 -9.43 13.80
CA THR A 36 -20.26 -9.44 14.49
C THR A 36 -19.22 -8.82 13.57
N LEU A 37 -18.46 -7.86 14.11
CA LEU A 37 -17.29 -7.28 13.47
C LEU A 37 -16.06 -7.73 14.24
N VAL A 38 -15.17 -8.45 13.57
CA VAL A 38 -13.85 -8.79 14.10
C VAL A 38 -12.87 -7.79 13.50
N VAL A 39 -12.23 -7.00 14.36
CA VAL A 39 -11.19 -6.05 13.93
C VAL A 39 -9.83 -6.69 14.18
N ILE A 40 -9.07 -6.91 13.10
CA ILE A 40 -7.71 -7.43 13.17
C ILE A 40 -6.76 -6.26 13.02
N PHE A 41 -6.01 -5.95 14.08
CA PHE A 41 -4.91 -5.00 14.04
C PHE A 41 -3.62 -5.77 13.75
N ALA A 42 -3.14 -5.67 12.52
CA ALA A 42 -1.82 -6.17 12.12
C ALA A 42 -0.74 -5.10 12.38
N GLU A 43 0.53 -5.49 12.20
CA GLU A 43 1.68 -4.58 12.23
C GLU A 43 1.50 -3.36 11.31
N ASN A 44 2.15 -2.26 11.66
CA ASN A 44 2.10 -1.01 10.91
C ASN A 44 2.78 -1.15 9.53
N ARG A 45 2.01 -1.61 8.54
CA ARG A 45 2.42 -1.71 7.14
C ARG A 45 1.61 -0.72 6.32
N SER A 46 2.30 0.05 5.47
CA SER A 46 1.61 0.95 4.54
C SER A 46 0.81 0.14 3.51
N PHE A 47 -0.26 0.72 2.97
CA PHE A 47 -1.05 0.05 1.93
C PHE A 47 -0.20 -0.34 0.72
N ASN A 48 0.73 0.53 0.31
CA ASN A 48 1.66 0.25 -0.79
C ASN A 48 2.64 -0.88 -0.47
N ASN A 49 2.99 -1.11 0.80
CA ASN A 49 3.81 -2.27 1.16
C ASN A 49 3.06 -3.59 0.93
N LEU A 50 1.74 -3.62 1.14
CA LEU A 50 0.92 -4.84 1.02
C LEU A 50 0.31 -5.04 -0.37
N PHE A 51 -0.02 -3.94 -1.05
CA PHE A 51 -0.88 -3.94 -2.25
C PHE A 51 -0.35 -3.05 -3.37
N SER A 52 0.96 -2.79 -3.40
CA SER A 52 1.66 -1.96 -4.40
C SER A 52 1.20 -2.15 -5.84
N ASN A 53 0.91 -3.38 -6.24
CA ASN A 53 0.50 -3.75 -7.60
C ASN A 53 -0.83 -4.52 -7.63
N PHE A 54 -1.69 -4.35 -6.62
CA PHE A 54 -3.00 -5.00 -6.63
C PHE A 54 -3.85 -4.47 -7.82
N PRO A 55 -4.56 -5.34 -8.56
CA PRO A 55 -5.38 -4.91 -9.69
C PRO A 55 -6.41 -3.83 -9.30
N GLY A 56 -6.41 -2.71 -10.03
CA GLY A 56 -7.34 -1.61 -9.78
C GLY A 56 -6.87 -0.58 -8.75
N VAL A 57 -5.62 -0.67 -8.24
CA VAL A 57 -5.04 0.43 -7.44
C VAL A 57 -4.89 1.68 -8.31
N GLU A 58 -5.26 2.84 -7.76
CA GLU A 58 -5.26 4.12 -8.50
C GLU A 58 -3.84 4.54 -8.92
N LYS A 59 -2.84 4.25 -8.09
CA LYS A 59 -1.42 4.61 -8.30
C LYS A 59 -0.51 3.41 -8.03
N PRO A 60 -0.35 2.47 -8.97
CA PRO A 60 0.52 1.31 -8.79
C PRO A 60 1.99 1.73 -8.74
N LEU A 61 2.81 1.00 -7.99
CA LEU A 61 4.26 1.26 -7.93
C LEU A 61 4.92 1.17 -9.31
N SER A 62 4.41 0.30 -10.19
CA SER A 62 4.90 0.15 -11.56
C SER A 62 4.69 1.39 -12.44
N ALA A 63 3.83 2.34 -12.04
CA ALA A 63 3.56 3.57 -12.78
C ALA A 63 4.36 4.77 -12.28
N LEU A 64 5.19 4.61 -11.23
CA LEU A 64 5.98 5.69 -10.68
C LEU A 64 7.08 6.12 -11.65
N THR A 65 7.26 7.43 -11.77
CA THR A 65 8.39 8.05 -12.44
C THR A 65 9.51 8.33 -11.44
N ALA A 66 10.73 8.57 -11.92
CA ALA A 66 11.84 8.93 -11.05
C ALA A 66 11.54 10.17 -10.18
N ALA A 67 10.78 11.13 -10.71
CA ALA A 67 10.38 12.31 -9.95
C ALA A 67 9.50 11.99 -8.73
N ASP A 68 8.74 10.89 -8.77
CA ASP A 68 7.81 10.51 -7.70
C ASP A 68 8.51 9.89 -6.48
N TYR A 69 9.68 9.27 -6.68
CA TYR A 69 10.38 8.52 -5.62
C TYR A 69 11.78 9.04 -5.29
N THR A 70 12.35 9.97 -6.08
CA THR A 70 13.71 10.46 -5.85
C THR A 70 13.80 11.20 -4.52
N GLN A 71 14.55 10.62 -3.58
CA GLN A 71 14.84 11.23 -2.30
C GLN A 71 16.08 12.14 -2.40
N LYS A 72 16.06 13.23 -1.65
CA LYS A 72 17.15 14.19 -1.56
C LYS A 72 17.64 14.29 -0.12
N ASP A 73 18.92 14.59 0.06
CA ASP A 73 19.48 14.90 1.36
C ASP A 73 19.06 16.32 1.80
N ARG A 74 19.40 16.69 3.05
CA ARG A 74 19.05 17.97 3.70
C ARG A 74 19.60 19.19 2.96
N ASP A 75 20.68 19.01 2.20
CA ASP A 75 21.27 20.04 1.37
C ASP A 75 20.64 20.14 -0.04
N GLY A 76 19.67 19.28 -0.34
CA GLY A 76 18.97 19.22 -1.62
C GLY A 76 19.65 18.36 -2.69
N THR A 77 20.79 17.73 -2.39
CA THR A 77 21.45 16.78 -3.30
C THR A 77 20.65 15.49 -3.42
N THR A 78 20.65 14.89 -4.61
CA THR A 78 19.99 13.59 -4.81
C THR A 78 20.81 12.48 -4.16
N LEU A 79 20.15 11.65 -3.37
CA LEU A 79 20.80 10.47 -2.76
C LEU A 79 21.13 9.44 -3.85
N SER A 80 22.40 9.03 -3.93
CA SER A 80 22.84 7.97 -4.85
C SER A 80 22.39 6.57 -4.38
N VAL A 81 22.39 6.38 -3.06
CA VAL A 81 21.81 5.23 -2.35
C VAL A 81 21.07 5.75 -1.13
N LEU A 82 20.09 4.99 -0.66
CA LEU A 82 19.36 5.32 0.56
C LEU A 82 20.28 5.18 1.78
N PRO A 83 20.13 6.06 2.78
CA PRO A 83 20.79 5.89 4.05
C PRO A 83 20.37 4.55 4.70
N PRO A 84 21.22 3.98 5.56
CA PRO A 84 20.87 2.76 6.24
C PRO A 84 19.68 2.98 7.18
N VAL A 85 18.99 1.90 7.53
CA VAL A 85 18.03 1.92 8.63
C VAL A 85 18.82 1.97 9.94
N TRP A 86 19.12 3.18 10.44
CA TRP A 86 19.94 3.38 11.63
C TRP A 86 19.45 2.56 12.82
N GLY A 87 20.28 1.79 13.50
CA GLY A 87 19.89 0.89 14.58
C GLY A 87 19.20 -0.41 14.13
N GLY A 88 19.03 -0.63 12.83
CA GLY A 88 18.45 -1.84 12.24
C GLY A 88 16.93 -1.78 12.06
N MET A 89 16.45 -2.45 11.01
CA MET A 89 15.02 -2.60 10.70
C MET A 89 14.34 -3.60 11.63
N VAL A 90 15.03 -4.69 11.96
CA VAL A 90 14.56 -5.72 12.92
C VAL A 90 15.65 -5.86 13.99
N PRO A 91 15.73 -4.91 14.94
CA PRO A 91 16.85 -4.84 15.89
C PRO A 91 16.86 -6.01 16.87
N THR A 92 15.69 -6.47 17.28
CA THR A 92 15.50 -7.63 18.17
C THR A 92 15.19 -8.87 17.35
N SER A 93 15.95 -9.94 17.60
CA SER A 93 15.79 -11.22 16.90
C SER A 93 14.41 -11.84 17.14
N GLN A 94 13.79 -12.34 16.07
CA GLN A 94 12.45 -12.93 16.07
C GLN A 94 12.43 -14.24 15.28
N GLN A 95 11.60 -15.19 15.70
CA GLN A 95 11.37 -16.42 14.95
C GLN A 95 10.07 -16.32 14.15
N ALA A 96 10.14 -16.55 12.84
CA ALA A 96 8.97 -16.74 11.99
C ALA A 96 9.25 -17.84 10.98
N ASN A 97 8.30 -18.75 10.75
CA ASN A 97 8.46 -19.86 9.79
C ASN A 97 9.76 -20.69 9.98
N HIS A 98 10.20 -20.89 11.23
CA HIS A 98 11.47 -21.53 11.60
C HIS A 98 12.75 -20.81 11.15
N VAL A 99 12.63 -19.58 10.66
CA VAL A 99 13.75 -18.70 10.31
C VAL A 99 13.92 -17.65 11.40
N THR A 100 15.18 -17.36 11.72
CA THR A 100 15.58 -16.28 12.62
C THR A 100 15.73 -14.98 11.84
N TYR A 101 14.94 -13.97 12.21
CA TYR A 101 14.96 -12.64 11.61
C TYR A 101 15.64 -11.65 12.54
N GLN A 102 16.79 -11.14 12.09
CA GLN A 102 17.44 -9.97 12.67
C GLN A 102 18.08 -9.18 11.54
N VAL A 103 17.55 -7.98 11.30
CA VAL A 103 18.02 -7.08 10.25
C VAL A 103 18.67 -5.89 10.93
N ALA A 104 19.96 -6.03 11.22
CA ALA A 104 20.80 -4.97 11.77
C ALA A 104 21.05 -3.87 10.71
N GLU A 105 21.54 -2.71 11.16
CA GLU A 105 21.83 -1.54 10.30
C GLU A 105 22.75 -1.88 9.11
N ASN A 106 23.72 -2.77 9.33
CA ASN A 106 24.70 -3.17 8.32
C ASN A 106 24.30 -4.46 7.55
N ALA A 107 23.06 -4.92 7.66
CA ALA A 107 22.59 -6.12 6.96
C ALA A 107 22.86 -6.01 5.45
N PRO A 108 23.62 -6.95 4.84
CA PRO A 108 24.11 -6.80 3.46
C PRO A 108 23.00 -6.81 2.40
N TYR A 109 21.82 -7.32 2.75
CA TYR A 109 20.64 -7.39 1.88
C TYR A 109 19.67 -6.21 2.09
N MET A 110 19.91 -5.34 3.07
CA MET A 110 19.11 -4.15 3.37
C MET A 110 19.96 -2.89 3.58
N ASN A 111 21.21 -2.91 3.10
CA ASN A 111 22.10 -1.75 3.08
C ASN A 111 22.35 -1.28 1.64
N ASN A 112 22.77 -0.01 1.47
CA ASN A 112 23.08 0.59 0.17
C ASN A 112 21.96 0.43 -0.88
N LEU A 113 20.71 0.48 -0.43
CA LEU A 113 19.55 0.31 -1.30
C LEU A 113 19.50 1.44 -2.34
N PRO A 114 19.03 1.18 -3.57
CA PRO A 114 18.89 2.24 -4.57
C PRO A 114 17.87 3.29 -4.09
N ASN A 115 18.04 4.53 -4.53
CA ASN A 115 17.06 5.60 -4.32
C ASN A 115 15.81 5.38 -5.20
N ALA A 116 15.07 4.33 -4.90
CA ALA A 116 13.91 3.82 -5.61
C ALA A 116 13.07 2.95 -4.64
N PRO A 117 11.83 2.60 -4.99
CA PRO A 117 11.07 1.59 -4.24
C PRO A 117 11.86 0.27 -4.14
N PHE A 118 11.83 -0.35 -2.96
CA PHE A 118 12.54 -1.60 -2.68
C PHE A 118 11.66 -2.52 -1.82
N ASP A 119 11.92 -3.82 -1.92
CA ASP A 119 11.26 -4.83 -1.11
C ASP A 119 11.95 -4.96 0.25
N LEU A 120 11.16 -5.27 1.28
CA LEU A 120 11.72 -5.65 2.57
C LEU A 120 12.12 -7.12 2.49
N LEU A 121 13.42 -7.39 2.65
CA LEU A 121 13.98 -8.73 2.50
C LEU A 121 14.41 -9.33 3.83
N GLY A 122 14.29 -10.65 3.92
CA GLY A 122 14.87 -11.49 4.95
C GLY A 122 16.27 -11.98 4.61
N PRO A 123 16.91 -12.73 5.54
CA PRO A 123 18.29 -13.16 5.40
C PRO A 123 18.54 -14.15 4.25
N GLN A 124 17.50 -14.79 3.71
CA GLN A 124 17.60 -15.64 2.52
C GLN A 124 17.16 -14.92 1.24
N GLY A 125 16.92 -13.62 1.28
CA GLY A 125 16.43 -12.82 0.15
C GLY A 125 14.94 -12.99 -0.14
N GLU A 126 14.21 -13.65 0.75
CA GLU A 126 12.76 -13.78 0.71
C GLU A 126 12.06 -12.51 1.20
N PRO A 127 10.79 -12.26 0.82
CA PRO A 127 10.02 -11.16 1.40
C PRO A 127 9.91 -11.29 2.92
N LEU A 128 10.16 -10.19 3.63
CA LEU A 128 10.07 -10.16 5.09
C LEU A 128 8.65 -10.57 5.53
N PRO A 129 8.50 -11.58 6.40
CA PRO A 129 7.19 -12.03 6.83
C PRO A 129 6.40 -10.93 7.54
N GLN A 130 5.08 -10.91 7.34
CA GLN A 130 4.19 -9.90 7.93
C GLN A 130 4.11 -9.98 9.46
N GLY A 131 4.41 -11.15 10.05
CA GLY A 131 4.47 -11.34 11.51
C GLY A 131 5.80 -10.92 12.14
N VAL A 132 6.81 -10.50 11.36
CA VAL A 132 8.06 -9.98 11.91
C VAL A 132 7.88 -8.49 12.20
N VAL A 133 7.97 -8.14 13.48
CA VAL A 133 7.88 -6.76 13.93
C VAL A 133 9.11 -6.00 13.45
N THR A 134 8.87 -4.91 12.72
CA THR A 134 9.91 -3.96 12.31
C THR A 134 9.88 -2.79 13.28
N ARG A 135 11.03 -2.15 13.49
CA ARG A 135 11.05 -0.93 14.30
C ARG A 135 10.15 0.15 13.66
N ASP A 136 9.40 0.86 14.49
CA ASP A 136 8.66 2.04 14.07
C ASP A 136 9.60 3.10 13.50
N LEU A 137 9.21 3.73 12.39
CA LEU A 137 9.84 4.96 11.90
C LEU A 137 9.36 6.14 12.76
N TRP A 138 9.86 6.21 13.99
CA TRP A 138 9.85 7.45 14.75
C TRP A 138 11.16 8.18 14.50
N HIS A 139 11.07 9.39 13.94
CA HIS A 139 12.17 10.36 13.98
C HIS A 139 11.90 11.31 15.17
N VAL A 140 12.74 11.25 16.22
CA VAL A 140 12.87 12.34 17.22
C VAL A 140 13.81 13.39 16.67
#